data_AF-A0A4Q1D846-F1
#
_entry.id   AF-A0A4Q1D846-F1
#
_cell.length_a   1.000
_cell.length_b   1.000
_cell.length_c   1.000
_cell.angle_alpha   90.00
_cell.angle_beta   90.00
_cell.angle_gamma   90.00
#
_symmetry.space_group_name_H-M   'P 1'
#
loop_
_entity.id
_entity.type
_entity.pdbx_description
1 polymer ?
#
loop_
_entity_poly.entity_id
_entity_poly.type
_entity_poly.pdbx_seq_one_letter_code
_entity_poly.pdbx_strand_id
1 'polypeptide(L)'
;MKLIYTLGLSLILISSYAQRSVQEKVSKLSDSLTIALNSHIGESEPDYFNERRYISRILALDKSNECALYTQARILARARQYDSSIIALSKMISKKKTAWLLLFRGALFEIQGLTEKSRADYKAALDASTAALLDTRDTTTRIQILSTTATAKLLLGGERTEVADSLQQAFAGLRNAENDAICQRFLNRARFFNRKSFVDQYRDGYYLGGVRMGSMEPKHDGPIQRIPKP
;
A
#
# COMPACT_ATOMS: atom_id res chain seq x y z
N MET A 1 -24.77 51.15 4.75
CA MET A 1 -23.67 50.28 4.27
C MET A 1 -23.26 49.14 5.22
N LYS A 2 -23.26 49.30 6.55
CA LYS A 2 -22.86 48.21 7.49
C LYS A 2 -23.78 46.97 7.47
N LEU A 3 -25.07 47.11 7.21
CA LEU A 3 -26.06 46.02 7.27
C LEU A 3 -25.90 44.97 6.14
N ILE A 4 -25.45 45.41 4.95
CA ILE A 4 -25.28 44.53 3.77
C ILE A 4 -24.04 43.64 3.95
N TYR A 5 -22.98 44.18 4.56
CA TYR A 5 -21.75 43.42 4.86
C TYR A 5 -21.97 42.32 5.90
N THR A 6 -22.78 42.58 6.93
CA THR A 6 -23.10 41.58 7.97
C THR A 6 -23.94 40.43 7.45
N LEU A 7 -24.86 40.69 6.51
CA LEU A 7 -25.67 39.65 5.85
C LEU A 7 -24.85 38.83 4.84
N GLY A 8 -23.92 39.46 4.12
CA GLY A 8 -23.00 38.75 3.22
C GLY A 8 -22.05 37.81 3.97
N LEU A 9 -21.51 38.24 5.11
CA LEU A 9 -20.63 37.39 5.95
C LEU A 9 -21.38 36.22 6.57
N SER A 10 -22.61 36.43 7.07
CA SER A 10 -23.39 35.35 7.67
C SER A 10 -23.81 34.30 6.65
N LEU A 11 -24.15 34.68 5.41
CA LEU A 11 -24.46 33.74 4.34
C LEU A 11 -23.23 32.89 3.93
N ILE A 12 -22.06 33.51 3.85
CA ILE A 12 -20.79 32.81 3.58
C ILE A 12 -20.45 31.85 4.71
N LEU A 13 -20.62 32.27 5.97
CA LEU A 13 -20.36 31.43 7.13
C LEU A 13 -21.33 30.25 7.21
N ILE A 14 -22.63 30.45 6.95
CA ILE A 14 -23.64 29.38 6.90
C ILE A 14 -23.33 28.41 5.75
N SER A 15 -22.97 28.92 4.57
CA SER A 15 -22.56 28.09 3.43
C SER A 15 -21.30 27.26 3.75
N SER A 16 -20.29 27.88 4.38
CA SER A 16 -19.05 27.20 4.78
C SER A 16 -19.29 26.15 5.86
N TYR A 17 -20.21 26.40 6.80
CA TYR A 17 -20.59 25.47 7.86
C TYR A 17 -21.38 24.28 7.30
N ALA A 18 -22.34 24.55 6.41
CA ALA A 18 -23.08 23.51 5.70
C ALA A 18 -22.15 22.63 4.85
N GLN A 19 -21.19 23.23 4.14
CA GLN A 19 -20.15 22.49 3.40
C GLN A 19 -19.28 21.64 4.34
N ARG A 20 -18.83 22.18 5.48
CA ARG A 20 -18.07 21.39 6.46
C ARG A 20 -18.86 20.21 7.01
N SER A 21 -20.14 20.42 7.35
CA SER A 21 -21.02 19.37 7.86
C SER A 21 -21.28 18.27 6.82
N VAL A 22 -21.47 18.64 5.56
CA VAL A 22 -21.60 17.67 4.46
C VAL A 22 -20.31 16.90 4.26
N GLN A 23 -19.16 17.57 4.24
CA GLN A 23 -17.84 16.94 4.08
C GLN A 23 -17.55 15.96 5.22
N GLU A 24 -17.91 16.31 6.46
CA GLU A 24 -17.75 15.42 7.61
C GLU A 24 -18.60 14.14 7.48
N LYS A 25 -19.85 14.27 7.01
CA LYS A 25 -20.72 13.11 6.75
C LYS A 25 -20.18 12.23 5.63
N VAL A 26 -19.68 12.84 4.55
CA VAL A 26 -19.04 12.14 3.42
C VAL A 26 -17.81 11.37 3.89
N SER A 27 -16.96 12.01 4.72
CA SER A 27 -15.78 11.37 5.31
C SER A 27 -16.17 10.16 6.15
N LYS A 28 -17.11 10.32 7.11
CA LYS A 28 -17.55 9.21 7.97
C LYS A 28 -18.12 8.04 7.19
N LEU A 29 -18.87 8.31 6.13
CA LEU A 29 -19.42 7.26 5.27
C LEU A 29 -18.33 6.57 4.46
N SER A 30 -17.38 7.34 3.90
CA SER A 30 -16.19 6.81 3.23
C SER A 30 -15.36 5.92 4.15
N ASP A 31 -15.13 6.34 5.40
CA ASP A 31 -14.38 5.58 6.40
C ASP A 31 -15.11 4.28 6.77
N SER A 32 -16.42 4.35 6.99
CA SER A 32 -17.25 3.17 7.28
C SER A 32 -17.21 2.15 6.14
N LEU A 33 -17.29 2.62 4.89
CA LEU A 33 -17.16 1.76 3.71
C LEU A 33 -15.73 1.20 3.56
N THR A 34 -14.71 1.95 3.97
CA THR A 34 -13.32 1.50 3.97
C THR A 34 -13.11 0.39 5.00
N ILE A 35 -13.70 0.50 6.18
CA ILE A 35 -13.71 -0.56 7.19
C ILE A 35 -14.37 -1.81 6.63
N ALA A 36 -15.57 -1.68 6.04
CA ALA A 36 -16.27 -2.80 5.41
C ALA A 36 -15.44 -3.46 4.30
N LEU A 37 -14.80 -2.66 3.44
CA LEU A 37 -13.89 -3.15 2.41
C LEU A 37 -12.76 -3.97 3.05
N ASN A 38 -12.10 -3.47 4.09
CA ASN A 38 -11.00 -4.16 4.75
C ASN A 38 -11.43 -5.47 5.44
N SER A 39 -12.66 -5.55 5.96
CA SER A 39 -13.21 -6.78 6.54
C SER A 39 -13.45 -7.87 5.50
N HIS A 40 -13.64 -7.52 4.23
CA HIS A 40 -13.89 -8.48 3.15
C HIS A 40 -12.61 -8.86 2.37
N ILE A 41 -11.51 -8.11 2.53
CA ILE A 41 -10.23 -8.43 1.89
C ILE A 41 -9.63 -9.70 2.53
N GLY A 42 -9.76 -10.84 1.83
CA GLY A 42 -8.97 -12.05 2.09
C GLY A 42 -9.68 -13.27 2.68
N GLU A 43 -11.02 -13.31 2.72
CA GLU A 43 -11.72 -14.50 3.25
C GLU A 43 -12.07 -15.59 2.22
N SER A 44 -11.97 -15.35 0.92
CA SER A 44 -12.00 -16.36 -0.16
C SER A 44 -12.10 -15.68 -1.53
N GLU A 45 -11.65 -16.31 -2.62
CA GLU A 45 -12.19 -15.95 -3.94
C GLU A 45 -13.56 -16.61 -4.12
N PRO A 46 -14.59 -15.94 -4.67
CA PRO A 46 -14.58 -14.68 -5.42
C PRO A 46 -15.48 -13.59 -4.80
N ASP A 47 -14.90 -12.66 -4.04
CA ASP A 47 -15.60 -11.43 -3.59
C ASP A 47 -15.25 -10.17 -4.41
N TYR A 48 -14.63 -10.38 -5.58
CA TYR A 48 -14.18 -9.33 -6.52
C TYR A 48 -15.29 -8.33 -6.91
N PHE A 49 -16.53 -8.82 -7.03
CA PHE A 49 -17.68 -7.98 -7.34
C PHE A 49 -18.05 -7.05 -6.19
N ASN A 50 -18.00 -7.53 -4.95
CA ASN A 50 -18.29 -6.72 -3.77
C ASN A 50 -17.17 -5.71 -3.51
N GLU A 51 -15.90 -6.11 -3.63
CA GLU A 51 -14.77 -5.18 -3.52
C GLU A 51 -14.87 -4.03 -4.53
N ARG A 52 -15.13 -4.33 -5.81
CA ARG A 52 -15.35 -3.30 -6.85
C ARG A 52 -16.52 -2.37 -6.52
N ARG A 53 -17.61 -2.90 -5.97
CA ARG A 53 -18.79 -2.12 -5.58
C ARG A 53 -18.46 -1.17 -4.43
N TYR A 54 -17.78 -1.64 -3.40
CA TYR A 54 -17.34 -0.80 -2.27
C TYR A 54 -16.38 0.28 -2.73
N ILE A 55 -15.36 -0.06 -3.52
CA ILE A 55 -14.40 0.90 -4.07
C ILE A 55 -15.10 1.96 -4.91
N SER A 56 -16.03 1.57 -5.78
CA SER A 56 -16.76 2.53 -6.63
C SER A 56 -17.58 3.51 -5.79
N ARG A 57 -18.22 3.02 -4.71
CA ARG A 57 -18.96 3.87 -3.77
C ARG A 57 -18.03 4.80 -2.98
N ILE A 58 -16.90 4.30 -2.48
CA ILE A 58 -15.91 5.10 -1.76
C ILE A 58 -15.37 6.19 -2.68
N LEU A 59 -14.93 5.85 -3.90
CA LEU A 59 -14.35 6.82 -4.84
C LEU A 59 -15.38 7.80 -5.41
N ALA A 60 -16.68 7.47 -5.39
CA ALA A 60 -17.73 8.44 -5.70
C ALA A 60 -17.90 9.50 -4.58
N LEU A 61 -17.67 9.11 -3.32
CA LEU A 61 -17.75 9.96 -2.13
C LEU A 61 -16.45 10.76 -1.91
N ASP A 62 -15.32 10.06 -1.92
CA ASP A 62 -13.96 10.59 -1.81
C ASP A 62 -13.10 9.98 -2.92
N LYS A 63 -12.98 10.72 -4.03
CA LYS A 63 -12.15 10.37 -5.21
C LYS A 63 -10.67 10.15 -4.88
N SER A 64 -10.29 10.55 -3.69
CA SER A 64 -8.92 10.74 -3.26
C SER A 64 -8.55 9.77 -2.12
N ASN A 65 -9.50 8.93 -1.70
CA ASN A 65 -9.34 7.93 -0.65
C ASN A 65 -8.21 6.95 -1.00
N GLU A 66 -7.17 6.94 -0.16
CA GLU A 66 -5.94 6.19 -0.43
C GLU A 66 -6.17 4.67 -0.42
N CYS A 67 -6.97 4.17 0.52
CA CYS A 67 -7.27 2.74 0.63
C CYS A 67 -8.03 2.25 -0.61
N ALA A 68 -9.08 2.97 -1.02
CA ALA A 68 -9.86 2.60 -2.19
C ALA A 68 -9.05 2.70 -3.48
N LEU A 69 -8.20 3.73 -3.65
CA LEU A 69 -7.31 3.84 -4.82
C LEU A 69 -6.28 2.72 -4.87
N TYR A 70 -5.69 2.34 -3.73
CA TYR A 70 -4.75 1.22 -3.67
C TYR A 70 -5.41 -0.11 -4.02
N THR A 71 -6.56 -0.40 -3.41
CA THR A 71 -7.31 -1.63 -3.69
C THR A 71 -7.79 -1.65 -5.14
N GLN A 72 -8.21 -0.50 -5.69
CA GLN A 72 -8.52 -0.36 -7.11
C GLN A 72 -7.32 -0.73 -7.98
N ALA A 73 -6.13 -0.19 -7.71
CA ALA A 73 -4.92 -0.51 -8.46
C ALA A 73 -4.59 -2.01 -8.42
N ARG A 74 -4.72 -2.66 -7.26
CA ARG A 74 -4.52 -4.12 -7.12
C ARG A 74 -5.51 -4.93 -7.95
N ILE A 75 -6.78 -4.58 -7.87
CA ILE A 75 -7.87 -5.23 -8.63
C ILE A 75 -7.66 -5.08 -10.14
N LEU A 76 -7.24 -3.89 -10.58
CA LEU A 76 -6.93 -3.62 -11.98
C LEU A 76 -5.71 -4.42 -12.44
N ALA A 77 -4.66 -4.51 -11.62
CA ALA A 77 -3.48 -5.31 -11.92
C ALA A 77 -3.81 -6.81 -12.02
N ARG A 78 -4.60 -7.37 -11.08
CA ARG A 78 -5.10 -8.76 -11.12
C ARG A 78 -5.91 -9.04 -12.39
N ALA A 79 -6.72 -8.07 -12.82
CA ALA A 79 -7.47 -8.12 -14.07
C ALA A 79 -6.61 -7.82 -15.32
N ARG A 80 -5.29 -7.70 -15.17
CA ARG A 80 -4.31 -7.37 -16.22
C ARG A 80 -4.56 -6.03 -16.91
N GLN A 81 -5.31 -5.14 -16.28
CA GLN A 81 -5.56 -3.76 -16.71
C GLN A 81 -4.44 -2.85 -16.18
N TYR A 82 -3.22 -3.11 -16.63
CA TYR A 82 -2.01 -2.49 -16.09
C TYR A 82 -1.99 -0.96 -16.25
N ASP A 83 -2.40 -0.42 -17.41
CA ASP A 83 -2.46 1.03 -17.63
C ASP A 83 -3.40 1.72 -16.63
N SER A 84 -4.59 1.16 -16.43
CA SER A 84 -5.56 1.68 -15.46
C SER A 84 -5.01 1.61 -14.02
N SER A 85 -4.31 0.52 -13.68
CA SER A 85 -3.66 0.37 -12.38
C SER A 85 -2.56 1.41 -12.17
N ILE A 86 -1.72 1.64 -13.19
CA ILE A 86 -0.67 2.67 -13.20
C ILE A 86 -1.28 4.06 -13.01
N ILE A 87 -2.41 4.37 -13.65
CA ILE A 87 -3.12 5.65 -13.48
C ILE A 87 -3.60 5.81 -12.03
N ALA A 88 -4.20 4.78 -11.43
CA ALA A 88 -4.63 4.81 -10.03
C ALA A 88 -3.45 5.05 -9.08
N LEU A 89 -2.35 4.32 -9.24
CA LEU A 89 -1.12 4.50 -8.46
C LEU A 89 -0.53 5.90 -8.63
N SER A 90 -0.55 6.44 -9.86
CA SER A 90 0.01 7.77 -10.14
C SER A 90 -0.75 8.87 -9.42
N LYS A 91 -2.08 8.75 -9.25
CA LYS A 91 -2.89 9.69 -8.44
C LYS A 91 -2.50 9.65 -6.96
N MET A 92 -2.13 8.48 -6.43
CA MET A 92 -1.66 8.37 -5.05
C MET A 92 -0.26 8.98 -4.90
N ILE A 93 0.65 8.63 -5.82
CA ILE A 93 2.04 9.09 -5.82
C ILE A 93 2.13 10.61 -5.96
N SER A 94 1.24 11.24 -6.72
CA SER A 94 1.21 12.71 -6.86
C SER A 94 0.89 13.43 -5.55
N LYS A 95 0.17 12.78 -4.63
CA LYS A 95 -0.12 13.33 -3.30
C LYS A 95 1.02 13.05 -2.32
N LYS A 96 1.47 11.79 -2.28
CA LYS A 96 2.54 11.34 -1.38
C LYS A 96 3.36 10.26 -2.05
N LYS A 97 4.65 10.57 -2.28
CA LYS A 97 5.62 9.62 -2.80
C LYS A 97 6.01 8.63 -1.70
N THR A 98 5.33 7.49 -1.68
CA THR A 98 5.68 6.39 -0.77
C THR A 98 6.42 5.30 -1.54
N ALA A 99 7.50 4.77 -0.95
CA ALA A 99 8.37 3.80 -1.62
C ALA A 99 7.61 2.57 -2.13
N TRP A 100 6.67 2.01 -1.36
CA TRP A 100 5.90 0.83 -1.78
C TRP A 100 4.96 1.10 -2.98
N LEU A 101 4.42 2.32 -3.12
CA LEU A 101 3.61 2.71 -4.29
C LEU A 101 4.48 2.76 -5.55
N LEU A 102 5.69 3.30 -5.41
CA LEU A 102 6.67 3.38 -6.48
C LEU A 102 7.17 1.99 -6.88
N LEU A 103 7.43 1.11 -5.91
CA LEU A 103 7.78 -0.30 -6.19
C LEU A 103 6.66 -1.02 -6.97
N PHE A 104 5.40 -0.82 -6.58
CA PHE A 104 4.27 -1.42 -7.28
C PHE A 104 4.18 -0.89 -8.72
N ARG A 105 4.19 0.42 -8.93
CA ARG A 105 4.09 1.00 -10.27
C ARG A 105 5.30 0.63 -11.14
N GLY A 106 6.50 0.59 -10.56
CA GLY A 106 7.72 0.12 -11.21
C GLY A 106 7.62 -1.33 -11.67
N ALA A 107 7.01 -2.22 -10.87
CA ALA A 107 6.76 -3.59 -11.26
C ALA A 107 5.77 -3.69 -12.44
N LEU A 108 4.72 -2.86 -12.46
CA LEU A 108 3.78 -2.81 -13.58
C LEU A 108 4.43 -2.30 -14.88
N PHE A 109 5.28 -1.28 -14.78
CA PHE A 109 6.08 -0.85 -15.93
C PHE A 109 7.02 -1.97 -16.42
N GLU A 110 7.61 -2.74 -15.51
CA GLU A 110 8.45 -3.89 -15.89
C GLU A 110 7.65 -4.98 -16.61
N ILE A 111 6.44 -5.30 -16.15
CA ILE A 111 5.53 -6.25 -16.81
C ILE A 111 5.22 -5.82 -18.24
N GLN A 112 5.08 -4.51 -18.47
CA GLN A 112 4.83 -3.94 -19.80
C GLN A 112 6.10 -3.77 -20.65
N GLY A 113 7.28 -4.17 -20.16
CA GLY A 113 8.56 -3.99 -20.86
C GLY A 113 9.07 -2.54 -20.89
N LEU A 114 8.50 -1.65 -20.07
CA LEU A 114 8.88 -0.24 -19.97
C LEU A 114 10.05 -0.05 -19.01
N THR A 115 11.21 -0.61 -19.37
CA THR A 115 12.41 -0.73 -18.52
C THR A 115 12.86 0.58 -17.89
N GLU A 116 12.94 1.67 -18.67
CA GLU A 116 13.41 2.97 -18.15
C GLU A 116 12.45 3.57 -17.13
N LYS A 117 11.13 3.45 -17.36
CA LYS A 117 10.11 3.92 -16.40
C LYS A 117 10.13 3.09 -15.11
N SER A 118 10.29 1.77 -15.25
CA SER A 118 10.44 0.87 -14.11
C SER A 118 11.66 1.22 -13.26
N ARG A 119 12.82 1.39 -13.90
CA ARG A 119 14.08 1.76 -13.24
C ARG A 119 13.97 3.12 -12.54
N ALA A 120 13.31 4.10 -13.18
CA ALA A 120 13.07 5.41 -12.58
C ALA A 120 12.22 5.31 -11.30
N ASP A 121 11.17 4.48 -11.32
CA ASP A 121 10.32 4.25 -10.14
C ASP A 121 11.06 3.51 -9.02
N TYR A 122 11.88 2.50 -9.34
CA TYR A 122 12.69 1.82 -8.32
C TYR A 122 13.74 2.74 -7.69
N LYS A 123 14.36 3.62 -8.48
CA LYS A 123 15.26 4.65 -7.96
C LYS A 123 14.51 5.61 -7.05
N ALA A 124 13.35 6.10 -7.47
CA ALA A 124 12.52 6.97 -6.64
C ALA A 124 12.07 6.28 -5.34
N ALA A 125 11.81 4.97 -5.38
CA ALA A 125 11.47 4.18 -4.19
C ALA A 125 12.65 4.11 -3.21
N LEU A 126 13.87 3.89 -3.72
CA LEU A 126 15.10 3.91 -2.92
C LEU A 126 15.32 5.28 -2.27
N ASP A 127 15.17 6.35 -3.04
CA ASP A 127 15.33 7.73 -2.56
C ASP A 127 14.29 8.02 -1.45
N ALA A 128 13.02 7.65 -1.67
CA ALA A 128 11.93 7.85 -0.73
C ALA A 128 12.08 7.03 0.56
N SER A 129 12.49 5.76 0.47
CA SER A 129 12.69 4.91 1.65
C SER A 129 13.91 5.34 2.46
N THR A 130 14.97 5.79 1.81
CA THR A 130 16.16 6.33 2.48
C THR A 130 15.82 7.61 3.26
N ALA A 131 15.07 8.53 2.65
CA ALA A 131 14.58 9.72 3.34
C ALA A 131 13.69 9.36 4.55
N ALA A 132 12.71 8.47 4.37
CA ALA A 132 11.80 8.06 5.43
C ALA A 132 12.52 7.41 6.63
N LEU A 133 13.65 6.74 6.40
CA LEU A 133 14.45 6.11 7.45
C LEU A 133 15.08 7.14 8.41
N LEU A 134 15.40 8.33 7.92
CA LEU A 134 15.98 9.41 8.72
C LEU A 134 14.96 10.01 9.69
N ASP A 135 13.70 10.08 9.25
CA ASP A 135 12.61 10.70 10.02
C ASP A 135 11.92 9.72 10.98
N THR A 136 12.11 8.42 10.80
CA THR A 136 11.40 7.38 11.56
C THR A 136 12.20 6.93 12.78
N ARG A 137 11.62 7.09 13.97
CA ARG A 137 12.18 6.56 15.24
C ARG A 137 11.62 5.20 15.64
N ASP A 138 10.39 4.89 15.23
CA ASP A 138 9.75 3.62 15.56
C ASP A 138 10.50 2.41 14.97
N THR A 139 10.90 1.48 15.82
CA THR A 139 11.71 0.31 15.44
C THR A 139 11.04 -0.54 14.37
N THR A 140 9.74 -0.81 14.52
CA THR A 140 8.98 -1.67 13.61
C THR A 140 8.91 -1.06 12.21
N THR A 141 8.61 0.23 12.15
CA THR A 141 8.55 0.98 10.89
C THR A 141 9.93 1.09 10.26
N ARG A 142 11.00 1.30 11.05
CA ARG A 142 12.37 1.29 10.54
C ARG A 142 12.76 -0.04 9.90
N ILE A 143 12.39 -1.17 10.51
CA ILE A 143 12.64 -2.51 9.96
C ILE A 143 11.96 -2.66 8.58
N GLN A 144 10.72 -2.21 8.45
CA GLN A 144 9.98 -2.25 7.18
C GLN A 144 10.59 -1.34 6.11
N ILE A 145 11.01 -0.14 6.49
CA ILE A 145 11.68 0.80 5.59
C ILE A 145 13.00 0.21 5.11
N LEU A 146 13.82 -0.34 6.01
CA LEU A 146 15.09 -0.99 5.65
C LEU A 146 14.90 -2.15 4.67
N SER A 147 13.88 -2.99 4.87
CA SER A 147 13.51 -4.06 3.94
C SER A 147 13.08 -3.52 2.56
N THR A 148 12.34 -2.41 2.54
CA THR A 148 11.93 -1.72 1.31
C THR A 148 13.13 -1.14 0.56
N THR A 149 14.05 -0.50 1.30
CA THR A 149 15.33 0.02 0.77
C THR A 149 16.17 -1.10 0.16
N ALA A 150 16.31 -2.24 0.84
CA ALA A 150 17.02 -3.40 0.32
C ALA A 150 16.37 -3.94 -0.96
N THR A 151 15.05 -4.05 -0.99
CA THR A 151 14.30 -4.49 -2.17
C THR A 151 14.54 -3.55 -3.37
N ALA A 152 14.51 -2.23 -3.15
CA ALA A 152 14.78 -1.25 -4.21
C ALA A 152 16.22 -1.37 -4.74
N LYS A 153 17.23 -1.56 -3.87
CA LYS A 153 18.62 -1.80 -4.28
C LYS A 153 18.76 -3.05 -5.16
N LEU A 154 18.10 -4.15 -4.79
CA LEU A 154 18.11 -5.40 -5.55
C LEU A 154 17.47 -5.23 -6.94
N LEU A 155 16.37 -4.49 -7.03
CA LEU A 155 15.70 -4.19 -8.30
C LEU A 155 16.52 -3.29 -9.23
N LEU A 156 17.39 -2.46 -8.65
CA LEU A 156 18.35 -1.62 -9.37
C LEU A 156 19.64 -2.38 -9.77
N GLY A 157 19.73 -3.67 -9.46
CA GLY A 157 20.88 -4.52 -9.83
C GLY A 157 21.98 -4.60 -8.78
N GLY A 158 21.70 -4.23 -7.53
CA GLY A 158 22.64 -4.43 -6.43
C GLY A 158 22.90 -5.92 -6.14
N GLU A 159 24.14 -6.25 -5.78
CA GLU A 159 24.54 -7.61 -5.47
C GLU A 159 23.82 -8.17 -4.25
N ARG A 160 23.29 -9.39 -4.36
CA ARG A 160 22.42 -9.98 -3.34
C ARG A 160 23.11 -10.13 -1.99
N THR A 161 24.36 -10.57 -1.99
CA THR A 161 25.17 -10.75 -0.78
C THR A 161 25.42 -9.42 -0.09
N GLU A 162 25.87 -8.40 -0.84
CA GLU A 162 26.14 -7.07 -0.31
C GLU A 162 24.89 -6.41 0.29
N VAL A 163 23.75 -6.51 -0.40
CA VAL A 163 22.49 -5.97 0.09
C VAL A 163 22.02 -6.72 1.34
N ALA A 164 22.13 -8.05 1.37
CA ALA A 164 21.77 -8.85 2.53
C ALA A 164 22.65 -8.56 3.74
N ASP A 165 23.96 -8.42 3.55
CA ASP A 165 24.91 -8.11 4.63
C ASP A 165 24.67 -6.71 5.18
N SER A 166 24.44 -5.72 4.31
CA SER A 166 24.06 -4.37 4.70
C SER A 166 22.76 -4.36 5.52
N LEU A 167 21.75 -5.14 5.10
CA LEU A 167 20.48 -5.25 5.80
C LEU A 167 20.65 -5.94 7.16
N GLN A 168 21.47 -7.00 7.22
CA GLN A 168 21.79 -7.72 8.45
C GLN A 168 22.47 -6.81 9.47
N GLN A 169 23.44 -6.00 9.03
CA GLN A 169 24.11 -5.00 9.88
C GLN A 169 23.10 -3.97 10.40
N ALA A 170 22.22 -3.47 9.54
CA ALA A 170 21.19 -2.50 9.94
C ALA A 170 20.20 -3.08 10.96
N PHE A 171 19.86 -4.37 10.86
CA PHE A 171 18.99 -5.05 11.82
C PHE A 171 19.67 -5.36 13.16
N ALA A 172 21.00 -5.47 13.23
CA ALA A 172 21.70 -5.82 14.47
C ALA A 172 21.36 -4.85 15.62
N GLY A 173 21.21 -3.55 15.32
CA GLY A 173 20.82 -2.53 16.31
C GLY A 173 19.32 -2.40 16.57
N LEU A 174 18.48 -3.15 15.86
CA LEU A 174 17.02 -3.08 15.94
C LEU A 174 16.37 -4.38 16.43
N ARG A 175 17.11 -5.50 16.39
CA ARG A 175 16.59 -6.82 16.76
C ARG A 175 16.31 -6.93 18.26
N ASN A 176 15.13 -7.47 18.58
CA ASN A 176 14.72 -7.89 19.91
C ASN A 176 13.87 -9.18 19.80
N ALA A 177 13.48 -9.75 20.95
CA ALA A 177 12.70 -10.99 20.98
C ALA A 177 11.37 -10.91 20.19
N GLU A 178 10.77 -9.72 20.12
CA GLU A 178 9.46 -9.50 19.50
C GLU A 178 9.54 -9.38 17.97
N ASN A 179 10.64 -8.81 17.45
CA ASN A 179 10.79 -8.52 16.03
C ASN A 179 11.81 -9.42 15.31
N ASP A 180 12.42 -10.36 16.02
CA ASP A 180 13.47 -11.23 15.49
C ASP A 180 13.02 -11.99 14.24
N ALA A 181 11.85 -12.62 14.34
CA ALA A 181 11.26 -13.39 13.26
C ALA A 181 10.96 -12.52 12.03
N ILE A 182 10.56 -11.27 12.24
CA ILE A 182 10.29 -10.31 11.15
C ILE A 182 11.60 -9.94 10.45
N CYS A 183 12.64 -9.61 11.22
CA CYS A 183 13.98 -9.33 10.69
C CYS A 183 14.52 -10.52 9.87
N GLN A 184 14.38 -11.75 10.37
CA GLN A 184 14.81 -12.95 9.66
C GLN A 184 14.04 -13.19 8.36
N ARG A 185 12.72 -12.98 8.36
CA ARG A 185 11.91 -13.08 7.12
C ARG A 185 12.40 -12.09 6.06
N PHE A 186 12.66 -10.83 6.43
CA PHE A 186 13.16 -9.83 5.50
C PHE A 186 14.58 -10.12 5.02
N LEU A 187 15.46 -10.57 5.91
CA LEU A 187 16.82 -10.96 5.54
C LEU A 187 16.84 -12.14 4.56
N ASN A 188 16.01 -13.16 4.79
CA ASN A 188 15.86 -14.27 3.87
C ASN A 188 15.29 -13.82 2.52
N ARG A 189 14.34 -12.88 2.50
CA ARG A 189 13.83 -12.30 1.25
C ARG A 189 14.93 -11.59 0.46
N ALA A 190 15.86 -10.91 1.11
CA ALA A 190 17.00 -10.27 0.45
C ALA A 190 18.01 -11.31 -0.09
N ARG A 191 18.38 -12.30 0.73
CA ARG A 191 19.34 -13.37 0.34
C ARG A 191 18.85 -14.19 -0.84
N PHE A 192 17.57 -14.55 -0.82
CA PHE A 192 16.94 -15.37 -1.86
C PHE A 192 16.10 -14.53 -2.83
N PHE A 193 16.44 -13.25 -2.98
CA PHE A 193 15.67 -12.35 -3.84
C PHE A 193 15.58 -12.88 -5.27
N ASN A 194 14.37 -12.89 -5.79
CA ASN A 194 14.05 -13.27 -7.16
C ASN A 194 13.19 -12.18 -7.79
N ARG A 195 13.77 -11.47 -8.78
CA ARG A 195 13.13 -10.34 -9.46
C ARG A 195 11.81 -10.74 -10.13
N LYS A 196 11.79 -11.88 -10.82
CA LYS A 196 10.59 -12.39 -11.47
C LYS A 196 9.47 -12.66 -10.46
N SER A 197 9.77 -13.36 -9.36
CA SER A 197 8.81 -13.61 -8.29
C SER A 197 8.29 -12.32 -7.66
N PHE A 198 9.16 -11.31 -7.47
CA PHE A 198 8.73 -9.99 -6.99
C PHE A 198 7.73 -9.34 -7.95
N VAL A 199 8.05 -9.30 -9.25
CA VAL A 199 7.18 -8.70 -10.27
C VAL A 199 5.85 -9.47 -10.39
N ASP A 200 5.89 -10.80 -10.34
CA ASP A 200 4.72 -11.67 -10.46
C ASP A 200 3.73 -11.46 -9.29
N GLN A 201 4.19 -11.12 -8.09
CA GLN A 201 3.31 -10.75 -6.97
C GLN A 201 2.40 -9.55 -7.30
N TYR A 202 2.87 -8.63 -8.15
CA TYR A 202 2.08 -7.49 -8.59
C TYR A 202 1.28 -7.77 -9.86
N ARG A 203 1.75 -8.70 -10.70
CA ARG A 203 1.03 -9.19 -11.89
C ARG A 203 -0.35 -9.74 -11.54
N ASP A 204 -0.41 -10.51 -10.45
CA ASP A 204 -1.62 -11.22 -10.04
C ASP A 204 -2.37 -10.50 -8.88
N GLY A 205 -1.91 -9.29 -8.50
CA GLY A 205 -2.50 -8.48 -7.42
C GLY A 205 -2.33 -9.06 -6.01
N TYR A 206 -1.47 -10.06 -5.84
CA TYR A 206 -1.23 -10.81 -4.61
C TYR A 206 -0.22 -10.16 -3.64
N TYR A 207 0.23 -8.93 -3.90
CA TYR A 207 1.16 -8.29 -2.97
C TYR A 207 0.51 -8.02 -1.59
N LEU A 208 0.76 -8.95 -0.66
CA LEU A 208 0.47 -8.93 0.79
C LEU A 208 1.65 -8.33 1.60
N GLY A 209 2.61 -7.69 0.92
CA GLY A 209 3.86 -7.23 1.52
C GLY A 209 3.80 -5.83 2.11
N GLY A 210 2.89 -5.61 3.05
CA GLY A 210 2.85 -4.40 3.85
C GLY A 210 1.64 -4.47 4.76
N VAL A 211 1.86 -5.03 5.96
CA VAL A 211 1.03 -4.86 7.16
C VAL A 211 -0.47 -4.85 6.86
N ARG A 212 -1.15 -5.98 7.15
CA ARG A 212 -2.55 -5.90 7.58
C ARG A 212 -2.65 -4.75 8.57
N MET A 213 -3.38 -3.68 8.22
CA MET A 213 -3.89 -2.73 9.20
C MET A 213 -4.86 -3.52 10.07
N GLY A 214 -4.33 -4.19 11.10
CA GLY A 214 -5.06 -5.09 12.00
C GLY A 214 -4.80 -6.58 11.77
N SER A 215 -4.08 -7.21 12.71
CA SER A 215 -4.10 -8.64 13.10
C SER A 215 -3.64 -9.74 12.10
N MET A 216 -2.51 -10.39 12.43
CA MET A 216 -2.32 -11.86 12.68
C MET A 216 -3.07 -12.86 11.76
N GLU A 217 -2.54 -13.97 11.23
CA GLU A 217 -1.41 -14.88 11.46
C GLU A 217 -1.34 -15.81 10.21
N PRO A 218 -0.20 -16.43 9.84
CA PRO A 218 -0.19 -17.44 8.78
C PRO A 218 -0.76 -18.76 9.31
N LYS A 219 -1.93 -19.18 8.81
CA LYS A 219 -2.43 -20.53 9.05
C LYS A 219 -1.55 -21.52 8.29
N HIS A 220 -0.97 -22.45 9.03
CA HIS A 220 -0.39 -23.69 8.52
C HIS A 220 -1.46 -24.47 7.75
N ASP A 221 -1.18 -24.83 6.50
CA ASP A 221 -1.96 -25.79 5.73
C ASP A 221 -1.76 -27.20 6.31
N GLY A 222 -2.74 -27.67 7.07
CA GLY A 222 -2.96 -29.08 7.38
C GLY A 222 -4.36 -29.50 6.89
N PRO A 223 -4.56 -30.75 6.43
CA PRO A 223 -5.83 -31.16 5.86
C PRO A 223 -6.94 -31.16 6.91
N ILE A 224 -7.99 -30.38 6.66
CA ILE A 224 -9.17 -30.27 7.54
C ILE A 224 -9.96 -31.58 7.45
N GLN A 225 -9.96 -32.36 8.53
CA GLN A 225 -10.91 -33.45 8.72
C GLN A 225 -12.33 -32.87 8.85
N ARG A 226 -13.25 -33.34 8.02
CA ARG A 226 -14.67 -32.96 8.08
C ARG A 226 -15.31 -33.58 9.32
N ILE A 227 -15.79 -32.76 10.24
CA ILE A 227 -16.72 -33.18 11.29
C ILE A 227 -18.12 -33.27 10.66
N PRO A 228 -18.88 -34.38 10.84
CA PRO A 228 -20.22 -34.49 10.31
C PRO A 228 -21.19 -33.61 11.11
N LYS A 229 -22.12 -32.96 10.41
CA LYS A 229 -23.20 -32.19 11.02
C LYS A 229 -24.29 -33.12 11.58
N PRO A 230 -25.02 -32.69 12.64
CA PRO A 230 -26.05 -33.50 13.30
C PRO A 230 -27.22 -33.84 12.38
#